data_AF-X1U936-F1
#
_entry.id   AF-X1U936-F1
#
_cell.length_a   1.000
_cell.length_b   1.000
_cell.length_c   1.000
_cell.angle_alpha   90.00
_cell.angle_beta   90.00
_cell.angle_gamma   90.00
#
_symmetry.space_group_name_H-M   'P 1'
#
loop_
_entity.id
_entity.type
_entity.pdbx_description
1 polymer ?
#
loop_
_entity_poly.entity_id
_entity_poly.type
_entity_poly.pdbx_seq_one_letter_code
_entity_poly.pdbx_strand_id
1 'polypeptide(L)'
;QTYTREDIIEFNCHGGVLSLRKVLETSINCGARMAEPGEFTKRAFLNGRIDLSQAEAVIDLIQAKTERSLSSSLAQLSGSLKKKITDLRNRLIRISAEIEAPMDFPDQDIKEICPKKVEENINYILKEVNSLIETLDYGKILKEGINALIVGKTNVGKSSLFNTLLRENRAIVTHLPGTTRDTIEELINIKGIAFKVIDTAGLKTPENFIEKISIKRMMKHLKEAKLILAMFDTSVPLSLEDKEVIKEIKKGK
;
A
#
# COMPACT_ATOMS: atom_id res chain seq x y z
N GLN A 1 4.10 -21.71 21.99
CA GLN A 1 3.30 -20.60 21.40
C GLN A 1 3.62 -20.55 19.91
N THR A 2 2.63 -20.81 19.06
CA THR A 2 2.77 -20.83 17.60
C THR A 2 2.22 -19.54 16.97
N TYR A 3 2.41 -19.36 15.66
CA TYR A 3 1.88 -18.20 14.93
C TYR A 3 0.35 -18.13 14.96
N THR A 4 -0.34 -19.23 14.65
CA THR A 4 -1.81 -19.29 14.65
C THR A 4 -2.42 -19.50 16.03
N ARG A 5 -1.62 -19.80 17.06
CA ARG A 5 -2.06 -20.34 18.38
C ARG A 5 -2.66 -21.74 18.34
N GLU A 6 -2.59 -22.42 17.21
CA GLU A 6 -2.93 -23.84 17.08
C GLU A 6 -1.64 -24.68 17.01
N ASP A 7 -1.75 -26.01 16.99
CA ASP A 7 -0.59 -26.86 16.76
C ASP A 7 -0.06 -26.65 15.33
N ILE A 8 1.25 -26.40 15.21
CA ILE A 8 1.93 -26.15 13.94
C ILE A 8 3.16 -27.05 13.86
N ILE A 9 3.36 -27.62 12.68
CA ILE A 9 4.59 -28.31 12.28
C ILE A 9 5.09 -27.64 10.99
N GLU A 10 6.39 -27.36 10.91
CA GLU A 10 7.04 -26.76 9.74
C GLU A 10 8.05 -27.76 9.13
N PHE A 11 7.83 -28.15 7.87
CA PHE A 11 8.73 -29.05 7.14
C PHE A 11 9.76 -28.25 6.34
N ASN A 12 11.00 -28.19 6.82
CA ASN A 12 12.11 -27.55 6.12
C ASN A 12 12.79 -28.54 5.16
N CYS A 13 12.54 -28.37 3.86
CA CYS A 13 13.03 -29.27 2.81
C CYS A 13 14.22 -28.67 2.05
N HIS A 14 15.01 -29.52 1.40
CA HIS A 14 15.96 -29.06 0.38
C HIS A 14 15.21 -28.34 -0.75
N GLY A 15 15.75 -27.22 -1.24
CA GLY A 15 15.06 -26.25 -2.12
C GLY A 15 14.63 -26.71 -3.52
N GLY A 16 14.64 -28.03 -3.79
CA GLY A 16 14.12 -28.59 -5.02
C GLY A 16 12.58 -28.57 -5.03
N VAL A 17 12.00 -28.06 -6.13
CA VAL A 17 10.54 -27.99 -6.35
C VAL A 17 9.89 -29.37 -6.18
N LEU A 18 10.56 -30.43 -6.62
CA LEU A 18 10.06 -31.80 -6.51
C LEU A 18 9.93 -32.25 -5.04
N SER A 19 10.91 -31.92 -4.19
CA SER A 19 10.90 -32.27 -2.77
C SER A 19 9.75 -31.57 -2.04
N LEU A 20 9.58 -30.26 -2.29
CA LEU A 20 8.47 -29.48 -1.73
C LEU A 20 7.11 -30.03 -2.17
N ARG A 21 6.97 -30.36 -3.46
CA ARG A 21 5.74 -30.94 -3.99
C ARG A 21 5.40 -32.29 -3.36
N LYS A 22 6.37 -33.19 -3.21
CA LYS A 22 6.16 -34.49 -2.55
C LYS A 22 5.72 -34.35 -1.10
N VAL A 23 6.33 -33.42 -0.37
CA VAL A 23 5.97 -33.17 1.04
C VAL A 23 4.55 -32.59 1.16
N LEU A 24 4.18 -31.67 0.27
CA LEU A 24 2.83 -31.12 0.21
C LEU A 24 1.78 -32.19 -0.13
N GLU A 25 2.02 -32.98 -1.18
CA GLU A 25 1.14 -34.09 -1.58
C GLU A 25 1.00 -35.12 -0.45
N THR A 26 2.09 -35.47 0.22
CA THR A 26 2.06 -36.41 1.36
C THR A 26 1.25 -35.84 2.53
N SER A 27 1.42 -34.55 2.84
CA SER A 27 0.65 -33.88 3.90
C SER A 27 -0.85 -33.93 3.62
N ILE A 28 -1.26 -33.69 2.37
CA ILE A 28 -2.66 -33.75 1.95
C ILE A 28 -3.19 -35.18 2.02
N ASN A 29 -2.43 -36.17 1.54
CA ASN A 29 -2.81 -37.58 1.62
C ASN A 29 -2.95 -38.08 3.07
N CYS A 30 -2.23 -37.47 4.01
CA CYS A 30 -2.35 -37.74 5.45
C CYS A 30 -3.50 -36.96 6.13
N GLY A 31 -4.36 -36.27 5.37
CA GLY A 31 -5.58 -35.63 5.87
C GLY A 31 -5.51 -34.09 6.01
N ALA A 32 -4.40 -33.45 5.62
CA ALA A 32 -4.35 -31.99 5.58
C ALA A 32 -5.17 -31.43 4.42
N ARG A 33 -5.78 -30.26 4.62
CA ARG A 33 -6.40 -29.47 3.54
C ARG A 33 -5.43 -28.40 3.05
N MET A 34 -5.46 -28.08 1.75
CA MET A 34 -4.76 -26.92 1.20
C MET A 34 -5.27 -25.62 1.82
N ALA A 35 -4.38 -24.79 2.32
CA ALA A 35 -4.73 -23.49 2.91
C ALA A 35 -5.25 -22.50 1.87
N GLU A 36 -6.23 -21.69 2.25
CA GLU A 36 -6.70 -20.56 1.46
C GLU A 36 -5.71 -19.37 1.52
N PRO A 37 -5.78 -18.42 0.57
CA PRO A 37 -4.96 -17.20 0.64
C PRO A 37 -5.11 -16.46 1.97
N GLY A 38 -4.00 -16.29 2.69
CA GLY A 38 -3.97 -15.59 3.98
C GLY A 38 -4.55 -16.38 5.17
N GLU A 39 -4.88 -17.67 5.00
CA GLU A 39 -5.58 -18.45 6.03
C GLU A 39 -4.80 -18.54 7.36
N PHE A 40 -3.47 -18.67 7.32
CA PHE A 40 -2.64 -18.69 8.54
C PHE A 40 -2.74 -17.38 9.33
N THR A 41 -2.64 -16.23 8.65
CA THR A 41 -2.77 -14.91 9.27
C THR A 41 -4.20 -14.69 9.80
N LYS A 42 -5.22 -15.14 9.04
CA LYS A 42 -6.62 -15.13 9.47
C LYS A 42 -6.82 -15.92 10.76
N ARG A 43 -6.25 -17.13 10.88
CA ARG A 43 -6.32 -17.95 12.10
C ARG A 43 -5.62 -17.28 13.27
N ALA A 44 -4.45 -16.67 13.06
CA ALA A 44 -3.77 -15.89 14.08
C ALA A 44 -4.63 -14.72 14.60
N PHE A 45 -5.35 -14.03 13.72
CA PHE A 45 -6.32 -12.99 14.09
C PHE A 45 -7.51 -13.54 14.86
N LEU A 46 -8.17 -14.59 14.36
CA LEU A 46 -9.33 -15.20 15.00
C LEU A 46 -9.02 -15.75 16.40
N ASN A 47 -7.81 -16.29 16.58
CA ASN A 47 -7.35 -16.79 17.87
C ASN A 47 -6.80 -15.67 18.78
N GLY A 48 -6.91 -14.40 18.39
CA GLY A 48 -6.54 -13.24 19.20
C GLY A 48 -5.03 -13.04 19.39
N ARG A 49 -4.19 -13.63 18.53
CA ARG A 49 -2.73 -13.42 18.56
C ARG A 49 -2.35 -12.02 18.12
N ILE A 50 -3.05 -11.54 17.09
CA ILE A 50 -2.87 -10.25 16.42
C ILE A 50 -4.25 -9.61 16.20
N ASP A 51 -4.31 -8.29 16.04
CA ASP A 51 -5.54 -7.61 15.58
C ASP A 51 -5.57 -7.46 14.05
N LEU A 52 -6.65 -6.87 13.52
CA LEU A 52 -6.82 -6.71 12.07
C LEU A 52 -5.74 -5.81 11.47
N SER A 53 -5.36 -4.73 12.16
CA SER A 53 -4.32 -3.82 11.69
C SER A 53 -2.95 -4.51 11.58
N GLN A 54 -2.64 -5.39 12.53
CA GLN A 54 -1.43 -6.19 12.52
C GLN A 54 -1.47 -7.27 11.42
N ALA A 55 -2.64 -7.87 11.17
CA ALA A 55 -2.82 -8.82 10.07
C ALA A 55 -2.57 -8.18 8.70
N GLU A 56 -3.08 -6.97 8.47
CA GLU A 56 -2.80 -6.19 7.25
C GLU A 56 -1.31 -5.83 7.13
N ALA A 57 -0.66 -5.50 8.26
CA ALA A 57 0.76 -5.18 8.27
C ALA A 57 1.65 -6.35 7.83
N VAL A 58 1.21 -7.61 7.99
CA VAL A 58 1.95 -8.79 7.53
C VAL A 58 2.09 -8.78 6.00
N ILE A 59 1.00 -8.55 5.27
CA ILE A 59 1.07 -8.51 3.80
C ILE A 59 1.81 -7.27 3.32
N ASP A 60 1.66 -6.15 4.01
CA ASP A 60 2.36 -4.90 3.67
C ASP A 60 3.87 -5.02 3.86
N LEU A 61 4.31 -5.75 4.90
CA LEU A 61 5.72 -6.05 5.13
C LEU A 61 6.29 -6.91 4.00
N ILE A 62 5.58 -7.96 3.59
CA ILE A 62 6.01 -8.86 2.50
C ILE A 62 6.09 -8.11 1.17
N GLN A 63 5.19 -7.15 0.94
CA GLN A 63 5.11 -6.37 -0.30
C GLN A 63 5.92 -5.07 -0.29
N ALA A 64 6.58 -4.73 0.83
CA ALA A 64 7.26 -3.46 0.99
C ALA A 64 8.35 -3.27 -0.06
N LYS A 65 8.26 -2.17 -0.82
CA LYS A 65 9.18 -1.82 -1.93
C LYS A 65 10.27 -0.82 -1.54
N THR A 66 10.12 -0.20 -0.37
CA THR A 66 11.05 0.81 0.15
C THR A 66 11.24 0.64 1.66
N GLU A 67 12.37 1.14 2.17
CA GLU A 67 12.68 1.10 3.60
C GLU A 67 11.64 1.83 4.45
N ARG A 68 11.06 2.94 3.95
CA ARG A 68 10.01 3.68 4.67
C ARG A 68 8.71 2.88 4.74
N SER A 69 8.33 2.23 3.64
CA SER A 69 7.17 1.33 3.61
C SER A 69 7.36 0.18 4.60
N LEU A 70 8.53 -0.48 4.55
CA LEU A 70 8.91 -1.56 5.47
C LEU A 70 8.87 -1.10 6.94
N SER A 71 9.46 0.05 7.24
CA SER A 71 9.48 0.61 8.60
C SER A 71 8.07 0.91 9.11
N SER A 72 7.19 1.44 8.25
CA SER A 72 5.79 1.68 8.56
C SER A 72 5.04 0.37 8.88
N SER A 73 5.21 -0.65 8.03
CA SER A 73 4.61 -1.98 8.25
C SER A 73 5.10 -2.63 9.53
N LEU A 74 6.40 -2.53 9.85
CA LEU A 74 6.97 -3.04 11.11
C LEU A 74 6.38 -2.34 12.33
N ALA A 75 6.21 -1.02 12.29
CA ALA A 75 5.60 -0.26 13.38
C ALA A 75 4.13 -0.68 13.60
N GLN A 76 3.36 -0.87 12.53
CA GLN A 76 1.97 -1.32 12.60
C GLN A 76 1.87 -2.78 13.09
N LEU A 77 2.74 -3.68 12.61
CA LEU A 77 2.84 -5.06 13.07
C LEU A 77 3.18 -5.13 14.56
N SER A 78 4.00 -4.21 15.05
CA SER A 78 4.32 -4.04 16.48
C SER A 78 3.15 -3.52 17.31
N GLY A 79 2.02 -3.15 16.67
CA GLY A 79 0.79 -2.74 17.33
C GLY A 79 0.71 -1.24 17.64
N SER A 80 1.47 -0.38 16.93
CA SER A 80 1.41 1.07 17.13
C SER A 80 -0.01 1.64 16.95
N LEU A 81 -0.70 1.23 15.88
CA LEU A 81 -2.08 1.63 15.61
C LEU A 81 -3.06 1.03 16.62
N LYS A 82 -2.94 -0.28 16.90
CA LYS A 82 -3.71 -0.97 17.94
C LYS A 82 -3.68 -0.23 19.27
N LYS A 83 -2.48 0.19 19.72
CA LYS A 83 -2.29 0.91 20.98
C LYS A 83 -3.04 2.24 20.98
N LYS A 84 -2.92 3.04 19.91
CA LYS A 84 -3.64 4.31 19.78
C LYS A 84 -5.16 4.12 19.80
N ILE A 85 -5.68 3.20 18.99
CA ILE A 85 -7.13 2.93 18.93
C ILE A 85 -7.65 2.39 20.27
N THR A 86 -6.88 1.53 20.94
CA THR A 86 -7.27 0.99 22.25
C THR A 86 -7.32 2.08 23.32
N ASP A 87 -6.38 3.03 23.32
CA ASP A 87 -6.40 4.17 24.25
C ASP A 87 -7.66 5.03 24.06
N LEU A 88 -7.95 5.40 22.80
CA LEU A 88 -9.15 6.18 22.45
C LEU A 88 -10.44 5.45 22.83
N ARG A 89 -10.51 4.15 22.53
CA ARG A 89 -11.66 3.30 22.91
C ARG A 89 -11.83 3.24 24.43
N ASN A 90 -10.76 3.06 25.19
CA ASN A 90 -10.83 2.99 26.66
C ASN A 90 -11.33 4.32 27.25
N ARG A 91 -10.94 5.46 26.67
CA ARG A 91 -11.47 6.77 27.06
C ARG A 91 -12.97 6.88 26.78
N LEU A 92 -13.43 6.43 25.62
CA LEU A 92 -14.86 6.41 25.28
C LEU A 92 -15.67 5.52 26.24
N ILE A 93 -15.17 4.31 26.53
CA ILE A 93 -15.81 3.39 27.49
C ILE A 93 -15.94 4.07 28.86
N ARG A 94 -14.89 4.75 29.33
CA ARG A 94 -14.93 5.47 30.60
C ARG A 94 -15.96 6.59 30.61
N ILE A 95 -16.04 7.38 29.53
CA ILE A 95 -17.05 8.43 29.41
C ILE A 95 -18.46 7.83 29.41
N SER A 96 -18.69 6.73 28.69
CA SER A 96 -19.99 6.03 28.68
C SER A 96 -20.38 5.59 30.09
N ALA A 97 -19.46 4.93 30.80
CA ALA A 97 -19.70 4.48 32.16
C ALA A 97 -19.97 5.64 33.14
N GLU A 98 -19.26 6.76 33.00
CA GLU A 98 -19.46 7.94 33.85
C GLU A 98 -20.82 8.63 33.59
N ILE A 99 -21.41 8.48 32.39
CA ILE A 99 -22.75 8.99 32.05
C ILE A 99 -23.85 8.01 32.46
N GLU A 100 -23.64 6.71 32.28
CA GLU A 100 -24.63 5.66 32.56
C GLU A 100 -24.81 5.42 34.07
N ALA A 101 -23.73 5.47 34.87
CA ALA A 101 -23.80 5.08 36.28
C ALA A 101 -24.82 5.87 37.13
N PRO A 102 -24.94 7.22 37.01
CA PRO A 102 -25.98 7.96 37.73
C PRO A 102 -27.41 7.66 37.25
N MET A 103 -27.60 7.24 36.00
CA MET A 103 -28.92 6.91 35.45
C MET A 103 -29.43 5.55 35.94
N ASP A 104 -28.54 4.57 36.04
CA ASP A 104 -28.89 3.21 36.46
C ASP A 104 -29.07 3.08 37.99
N PHE A 105 -28.42 3.95 38.78
CA PHE A 105 -28.44 3.89 40.24
C PHE A 105 -28.67 5.28 40.88
N PRO A 106 -29.86 5.88 40.70
CA PRO A 106 -30.16 7.22 41.20
C PRO A 106 -30.16 7.32 42.73
N ASP A 107 -30.40 6.21 43.44
CA ASP A 107 -30.44 6.15 44.91
C ASP A 107 -29.05 5.97 45.54
N GLN A 108 -28.01 5.75 44.72
CA GLN A 108 -26.63 5.73 45.18
C GLN A 108 -26.03 7.13 45.06
N ASP A 109 -25.22 7.55 46.03
CA ASP A 109 -24.49 8.84 46.07
C ASP A 109 -23.38 8.90 44.99
N ILE A 110 -23.73 8.65 43.73
CA ILE A 110 -22.85 8.70 42.58
C ILE A 110 -22.75 10.16 42.15
N LYS A 111 -21.53 10.71 42.13
CA LYS A 111 -21.28 12.06 41.63
C LYS A 111 -21.67 12.15 40.15
N GLU A 112 -22.61 13.04 39.85
CA GLU A 112 -22.89 13.45 38.47
C GLU A 112 -21.61 13.96 37.79
N ILE A 113 -21.41 13.54 36.54
CA ILE A 113 -20.28 14.01 35.76
C ILE A 113 -20.48 15.47 35.35
N CYS A 114 -19.42 16.27 35.45
CA CYS A 114 -19.41 17.63 34.94
C CYS A 114 -19.47 17.62 33.40
N PRO A 115 -20.50 18.20 32.75
CA PRO A 115 -20.63 18.21 31.29
C PRO A 115 -19.40 18.80 30.59
N LYS A 116 -18.80 19.84 31.18
CA LYS A 116 -17.57 20.46 30.65
C LYS A 116 -16.40 19.49 30.57
N LYS A 117 -16.26 18.60 31.55
CA LYS A 117 -15.19 17.58 31.57
C LYS A 117 -15.43 16.50 30.52
N VAL A 118 -16.69 16.15 30.24
CA VAL A 118 -17.04 15.25 29.13
C VAL A 118 -16.65 15.89 27.81
N GLU A 119 -17.06 17.14 27.60
CA GLU A 119 -16.77 17.90 26.38
C GLU A 119 -15.25 18.00 26.13
N GLU A 120 -14.46 18.32 27.15
CA GLU A 120 -12.98 18.37 27.05
C GLU A 120 -12.39 17.02 26.61
N ASN A 121 -12.87 15.90 27.15
CA ASN A 121 -12.38 14.56 26.77
C ASN A 121 -12.80 14.17 25.35
N ILE A 122 -14.03 14.50 24.94
CA ILE A 122 -14.51 14.24 23.58
C ILE A 122 -13.70 15.07 22.57
N ASN A 123 -13.44 16.34 22.86
CA ASN A 123 -12.62 17.20 22.01
C ASN A 123 -11.18 16.67 21.88
N TYR A 124 -10.61 16.12 22.96
CA TYR A 124 -9.32 15.45 22.90
C TYR A 124 -9.36 14.22 21.98
N ILE A 125 -10.37 13.34 22.11
CA ILE A 125 -10.52 12.15 21.26
C ILE A 125 -10.67 12.55 19.79
N LEU A 126 -11.51 13.54 19.50
CA LEU A 126 -11.71 14.06 18.14
C LEU A 126 -10.40 14.57 17.54
N LYS A 127 -9.59 15.30 18.31
CA LYS A 127 -8.29 15.79 17.87
C LYS A 127 -7.35 14.64 17.50
N GLU A 128 -7.26 13.61 18.32
CA GLU A 128 -6.42 12.43 18.06
C GLU A 128 -6.90 11.65 16.83
N VAL A 129 -8.22 11.48 16.66
CA VAL A 129 -8.80 10.83 15.48
C VAL A 129 -8.51 11.64 14.21
N ASN A 130 -8.68 12.96 14.24
CA ASN A 130 -8.37 13.83 13.10
C ASN A 130 -6.89 13.76 12.72
N SER A 131 -5.99 13.74 13.71
CA SER A 131 -4.56 13.55 13.44
C SER A 131 -4.26 12.21 12.76
N LEU A 132 -4.99 11.13 13.09
CA LEU A 132 -4.86 9.85 12.38
C LEU A 132 -5.36 9.95 10.93
N ILE A 133 -6.50 10.61 10.72
CA ILE A 133 -7.10 10.81 9.39
C ILE A 133 -6.17 11.61 8.47
N GLU A 134 -5.51 12.66 9.00
CA GLU A 134 -4.55 13.48 8.26
C GLU A 134 -3.37 12.66 7.69
N THR A 135 -3.04 11.51 8.29
CA THR A 135 -1.93 10.65 7.82
C THR A 135 -2.32 9.68 6.70
N LEU A 136 -3.60 9.57 6.33
CA LEU A 136 -4.10 8.56 5.40
C LEU A 136 -3.44 8.64 4.01
N ASP A 137 -3.34 9.84 3.43
CA ASP A 137 -2.78 9.99 2.09
C ASP A 137 -1.29 9.67 2.05
N TYR A 138 -0.56 10.05 3.10
CA TYR A 138 0.85 9.69 3.25
C TYR A 138 1.02 8.18 3.41
N GLY A 139 0.18 7.52 4.21
CA GLY A 139 0.17 6.07 4.36
C GLY A 139 -0.10 5.34 3.04
N LYS A 140 -1.08 5.81 2.25
CA LYS A 140 -1.37 5.28 0.92
C LYS A 140 -0.17 5.43 -0.02
N ILE A 141 0.49 6.59 -0.04
CA ILE A 141 1.69 6.81 -0.85
C ILE A 141 2.84 5.87 -0.45
N LEU A 142 3.05 5.64 0.85
CA LEU A 142 4.09 4.71 1.32
C LEU A 142 3.80 3.25 0.95
N LYS A 143 2.51 2.85 0.97
CA LYS A 143 2.09 1.47 0.70
C LYS A 143 2.02 1.18 -0.81
N GLU A 144 1.32 2.03 -1.55
CA GLU A 144 1.04 1.81 -2.98
C GLU A 144 2.13 2.40 -3.89
N GLY A 145 2.83 3.43 -3.41
CA GLY A 145 3.70 4.26 -4.24
C GLY A 145 2.95 5.32 -5.04
N ILE A 146 3.69 5.98 -5.93
CA ILE A 146 3.18 7.03 -6.83
C ILE A 146 3.26 6.50 -8.26
N ASN A 147 2.12 6.46 -8.96
CA ASN A 147 2.09 6.23 -10.40
C ASN A 147 2.59 7.49 -11.10
N ALA A 148 3.78 7.41 -11.68
CA ALA A 148 4.43 8.48 -12.40
C ALA A 148 4.54 8.14 -13.89
N LEU A 149 4.10 9.07 -14.73
CA LEU A 149 4.15 8.91 -16.18
C LEU A 149 5.19 9.87 -16.77
N ILE A 150 6.14 9.34 -17.55
CA ILE A 150 7.08 10.16 -18.31
C ILE A 150 6.54 10.33 -19.73
N VAL A 151 6.28 11.57 -20.12
CA VAL A 151 5.72 11.95 -21.43
C VAL A 151 6.62 12.94 -22.15
N GLY A 152 6.50 13.02 -23.47
CA GLY A 152 7.33 13.85 -24.33
C GLY A 152 7.52 13.19 -25.70
N LYS A 153 8.09 13.92 -26.66
CA LYS A 153 8.32 13.39 -28.02
C LYS A 153 9.38 12.30 -28.06
N THR A 154 9.48 11.57 -29.17
CA THR A 154 10.64 10.68 -29.40
C THR A 154 11.94 11.48 -29.37
N ASN A 155 13.02 10.85 -28.90
CA ASN A 155 14.38 11.40 -28.85
C ASN A 155 14.61 12.63 -27.94
N VAL A 156 13.62 13.08 -27.16
CA VAL A 156 13.81 14.15 -26.14
C VAL A 156 14.57 13.70 -24.88
N GLY A 157 15.18 12.51 -24.91
CA GLY A 157 15.92 11.96 -23.78
C GLY A 157 15.09 11.19 -22.74
N LYS A 158 13.80 10.86 -23.00
CA LYS A 158 12.96 10.07 -22.05
C LYS A 158 13.60 8.76 -21.63
N SER A 159 14.04 7.95 -22.59
CA SER A 159 14.67 6.66 -22.33
C SER A 159 16.02 6.82 -21.62
N SER A 160 16.76 7.91 -21.90
CA SER A 160 17.99 8.22 -21.18
C SER A 160 17.70 8.55 -19.71
N LEU A 161 16.74 9.43 -19.42
CA LEU A 161 16.33 9.75 -18.05
C LEU A 161 15.81 8.51 -17.31
N PHE A 162 14.92 7.74 -17.95
CA PHE A 162 14.34 6.52 -17.38
C PHE A 162 15.44 5.51 -17.01
N ASN A 163 16.38 5.24 -17.93
CA ASN A 163 17.48 4.32 -17.67
C ASN A 163 18.43 4.82 -16.57
N THR A 164 18.71 6.13 -16.50
CA THR A 164 19.50 6.70 -15.41
C THR A 164 18.80 6.53 -14.07
N LEU A 165 17.50 6.86 -14.01
CA LEU A 165 16.68 6.70 -12.81
C LEU A 165 16.62 5.23 -12.36
N LEU A 166 16.49 4.30 -13.30
CA LEU A 166 16.49 2.87 -13.00
C LEU A 166 17.82 2.36 -12.47
N ARG A 167 18.95 2.84 -13.01
CA ARG A 167 20.28 2.39 -12.57
C ARG A 167 20.60 2.87 -11.17
N GLU A 168 20.27 4.11 -10.85
CA GLU A 168 20.60 4.72 -9.56
C GLU A 168 19.59 4.39 -8.46
N ASN A 169 18.31 4.27 -8.80
CA ASN A 169 17.23 4.23 -7.83
C ASN A 169 16.34 2.99 -7.95
N ARG A 170 16.81 1.87 -8.51
CA ARG A 170 15.96 0.66 -8.61
C ARG A 170 15.46 0.26 -7.22
N ALA A 171 14.14 0.16 -7.06
CA ALA A 171 13.60 -0.44 -5.85
C ALA A 171 14.03 -1.91 -5.78
N ILE A 172 14.41 -2.39 -4.59
CA ILE A 172 14.70 -3.81 -4.40
C ILE A 172 13.36 -4.55 -4.52
N VAL A 173 13.16 -5.22 -5.65
CA VAL A 173 11.99 -6.07 -5.87
C VAL A 173 12.50 -7.49 -5.95
N THR A 174 12.07 -8.36 -5.05
CA THR A 174 12.22 -9.81 -5.23
C THR A 174 11.41 -10.21 -6.44
N HIS A 175 12.08 -10.63 -7.51
CA HIS A 175 11.43 -11.20 -8.68
C HIS A 175 10.71 -12.49 -8.28
N LEU A 176 9.40 -12.43 -8.11
CA LEU A 176 8.57 -13.64 -8.15
C LEU A 176 8.46 -14.06 -9.62
N PRO A 177 8.91 -15.27 -10.01
CA PRO A 177 8.77 -15.75 -11.37
C PRO A 177 7.28 -15.90 -11.71
N GLY A 178 6.79 -15.14 -12.70
CA GLY A 178 5.42 -15.28 -13.21
C GLY A 178 4.71 -14.02 -13.72
N THR A 179 5.25 -12.80 -13.54
CA THR A 179 4.54 -11.57 -13.97
C THR A 179 4.87 -11.18 -15.42
N THR A 180 4.68 -12.11 -16.36
CA THR A 180 4.84 -11.82 -17.79
C THR A 180 3.70 -10.95 -18.32
N ARG A 181 4.12 -9.90 -19.06
CA ARG A 181 3.44 -9.24 -20.18
C ARG A 181 2.21 -8.39 -19.84
N ASP A 182 2.44 -7.15 -19.41
CA ASP A 182 1.66 -5.99 -19.86
C ASP A 182 2.32 -4.70 -19.32
N THR A 183 2.91 -3.90 -20.22
CA THR A 183 3.67 -2.66 -19.93
C THR A 183 4.87 -2.87 -18.99
N ILE A 184 6.06 -2.42 -19.38
CA ILE A 184 7.25 -2.46 -18.50
C ILE A 184 7.05 -1.37 -17.43
N GLU A 185 6.29 -1.70 -16.39
CA GLU A 185 6.09 -0.86 -15.21
C GLU A 185 7.26 -1.13 -14.27
N GLU A 186 8.18 -0.17 -14.19
CA GLU A 186 9.34 -0.30 -13.31
C GLU A 186 9.13 0.48 -12.01
N LEU A 187 9.72 -0.02 -10.93
CA LEU A 187 9.65 0.60 -9.62
C LEU A 187 11.00 1.25 -9.28
N ILE A 188 10.99 2.56 -9.10
CA ILE A 188 12.14 3.32 -8.61
C ILE A 188 11.87 3.84 -7.20
N ASN A 189 12.86 3.77 -6.31
CA ASN A 189 12.80 4.29 -4.96
C ASN A 189 13.45 5.68 -4.93
N ILE A 190 12.63 6.74 -4.80
CA ILE A 190 13.14 8.11 -4.65
C ILE A 190 12.88 8.54 -3.22
N LYS A 191 13.96 8.75 -2.44
CA LYS A 191 13.91 9.21 -1.03
C LYS A 191 12.96 8.38 -0.15
N GLY A 192 12.86 7.07 -0.39
CA GLY A 192 12.02 6.15 0.37
C GLY A 192 10.58 6.02 -0.13
N ILE A 193 10.22 6.63 -1.25
CA ILE A 193 8.91 6.49 -1.89
C ILE A 193 9.07 5.69 -3.18
N ALA A 194 8.22 4.67 -3.38
CA ALA A 194 8.18 3.90 -4.62
C ALA A 194 7.46 4.72 -5.68
N PHE A 195 8.11 4.95 -6.82
CA PHE A 195 7.51 5.50 -8.02
C PHE A 195 7.36 4.37 -9.02
N LYS A 196 6.13 4.13 -9.44
CA LYS A 196 5.80 3.22 -10.51
C LYS A 196 5.87 4.01 -11.81
N VAL A 197 6.96 3.86 -12.54
CA VAL A 197 7.24 4.61 -13.75
C VAL A 197 6.88 3.77 -14.97
N ILE A 198 6.04 4.34 -15.82
CA ILE A 198 5.61 3.73 -17.07
C ILE A 198 6.40 4.40 -18.20
N ASP A 199 7.26 3.64 -18.88
CA ASP A 199 7.94 4.15 -20.07
C ASP A 199 6.96 4.16 -21.26
N THR A 200 6.63 5.36 -21.73
CA THR A 200 5.79 5.55 -22.91
C THR A 200 6.52 5.26 -24.22
N ALA A 201 7.85 5.11 -24.21
CA ALA A 201 8.60 4.70 -25.40
C ALA A 201 8.27 3.25 -25.83
N GLY A 202 7.92 2.37 -24.87
CA GLY A 202 7.40 1.02 -25.14
C GLY A 202 5.94 0.98 -25.63
N LEU A 203 5.24 2.12 -25.65
CA LEU A 203 3.88 2.25 -26.20
C LEU A 203 3.88 2.71 -27.66
N LYS A 204 5.05 2.80 -28.33
CA LYS A 204 5.12 3.10 -29.77
C LYS A 204 4.99 1.87 -30.66
N THR A 205 4.33 2.15 -31.78
CA THR A 205 3.80 1.36 -32.90
C THR A 205 4.79 0.44 -33.61
N PRO A 206 4.46 -0.84 -33.86
CA PRO A 206 4.91 -1.53 -35.08
C PRO A 206 4.26 -0.82 -36.28
N GLU A 207 5.00 -0.73 -37.38
CA GLU A 207 4.85 0.21 -38.50
C GLU A 207 3.51 0.25 -39.25
N ASN A 208 2.46 -0.50 -38.89
CA ASN A 208 1.16 -0.37 -39.52
C ASN A 208 -0.02 -0.69 -38.56
N PHE A 209 -1.00 0.21 -38.53
CA PHE A 209 -2.38 0.02 -38.04
C PHE A 209 -2.71 -0.05 -36.53
N ILE A 210 -1.97 0.65 -35.64
CA ILE A 210 -2.32 0.74 -34.19
C ILE A 210 -2.14 2.17 -33.60
N GLU A 211 -2.79 3.19 -34.18
CA GLU A 211 -2.75 4.56 -33.61
C GLU A 211 -3.78 4.79 -32.50
N LYS A 212 -4.99 4.23 -32.62
CA LYS A 212 -6.06 4.45 -31.64
C LYS A 212 -5.82 3.74 -30.30
N ILE A 213 -5.20 2.56 -30.29
CA ILE A 213 -4.96 1.78 -29.05
C ILE A 213 -3.81 2.40 -28.24
N SER A 214 -2.76 2.89 -28.91
CA SER A 214 -1.58 3.52 -28.29
C SER A 214 -1.94 4.85 -27.62
N ILE A 215 -2.73 5.70 -28.30
CA ILE A 215 -3.28 6.93 -27.72
C ILE A 215 -4.25 6.59 -26.59
N LYS A 216 -5.15 5.62 -26.76
CA LYS A 216 -6.11 5.22 -25.71
C LYS A 216 -5.41 4.68 -24.45
N ARG A 217 -4.30 3.93 -24.60
CA ARG A 217 -3.46 3.45 -23.49
C ARG A 217 -2.73 4.60 -22.80
N MET A 218 -2.10 5.49 -23.56
CA MET A 218 -1.50 6.71 -23.00
C MET A 218 -2.53 7.54 -22.23
N MET A 219 -3.73 7.73 -22.78
CA MET A 219 -4.82 8.46 -22.13
C MET A 219 -5.34 7.76 -20.87
N LYS A 220 -5.35 6.42 -20.84
CA LYS A 220 -5.66 5.65 -19.62
C LYS A 220 -4.61 5.91 -18.54
N HIS A 221 -3.32 5.80 -18.87
CA HIS A 221 -2.24 6.05 -17.91
C HIS A 221 -2.16 7.51 -17.47
N LEU A 222 -2.49 8.47 -18.35
CA LEU A 222 -2.58 9.89 -17.99
C LEU A 222 -3.66 10.15 -16.93
N LYS A 223 -4.80 9.45 -16.99
CA LYS A 223 -5.87 9.55 -15.98
C LYS A 223 -5.51 8.87 -14.65
N GLU A 224 -4.73 7.80 -14.71
CA GLU A 224 -4.31 7.02 -13.53
C GLU A 224 -3.04 7.57 -12.86
N ALA A 225 -2.29 8.42 -13.57
CA ALA A 225 -1.05 9.00 -13.09
C ALA A 225 -1.32 10.07 -12.02
N LYS A 226 -0.72 9.89 -10.84
CA LYS A 226 -0.71 10.91 -9.79
C LYS A 226 0.39 11.95 -10.01
N LEU A 227 1.40 11.62 -10.84
CA LEU A 227 2.47 12.51 -11.25
C LEU A 227 2.75 12.37 -12.75
N ILE A 228 2.87 13.49 -13.46
CA ILE A 228 3.27 13.52 -14.87
C ILE A 228 4.57 14.30 -15.00
N LEU A 229 5.59 13.66 -15.57
CA LEU A 229 6.89 14.25 -15.90
C LEU A 229 6.94 14.48 -17.42
N ALA A 230 6.75 15.72 -17.85
CA ALA A 230 6.83 16.09 -19.26
C ALA A 230 8.24 16.55 -19.62
N MET A 231 8.86 15.90 -20.61
CA MET A 231 10.20 16.22 -21.10
C MET A 231 10.12 16.89 -22.46
N PHE A 232 10.83 18.02 -22.60
CA PHE A 232 10.94 18.80 -23.82
C PHE A 232 12.40 19.06 -24.13
N ASP A 233 12.76 19.00 -25.41
CA ASP A 233 14.10 19.31 -25.87
C ASP A 233 14.29 20.84 -25.90
N THR A 234 15.27 21.33 -25.14
CA THR A 234 15.58 22.76 -25.06
C THR A 234 16.46 23.27 -26.21
N SER A 235 17.01 22.38 -27.04
CA SER A 235 17.83 22.74 -28.19
C SER A 235 17.01 23.22 -29.39
N VAL A 236 15.70 22.99 -29.38
CA VAL A 236 14.77 23.36 -30.45
C VAL A 236 13.55 24.13 -29.91
N PRO A 237 12.92 25.01 -30.71
CA PRO A 237 11.65 25.61 -30.34
C PRO A 237 10.54 24.56 -30.17
N LEU A 238 9.55 24.87 -29.32
CA LEU A 238 8.47 23.94 -29.03
C LEU A 238 7.68 23.50 -30.27
N SER A 239 7.64 22.18 -30.39
CA SER A 239 6.67 21.32 -31.06
C SER A 239 5.25 21.83 -31.30
N LEU A 240 4.64 21.57 -32.46
CA LEU A 240 3.18 21.37 -32.50
C LEU A 240 2.77 20.19 -31.61
N GLU A 241 3.44 19.04 -31.76
CA GLU A 241 3.21 17.86 -30.91
C GLU A 241 3.58 18.11 -29.43
N ASP A 242 4.54 18.99 -29.11
CA ASP A 242 4.79 19.38 -27.70
C ASP A 242 3.61 20.17 -27.13
N LYS A 243 3.07 21.10 -27.92
CA LYS A 243 1.87 21.86 -27.54
C LYS A 243 0.65 20.94 -27.39
N GLU A 244 0.54 19.87 -28.18
CA GLU A 244 -0.51 18.85 -28.01
C GLU A 244 -0.34 18.06 -26.72
N VAL A 245 0.86 17.58 -26.41
CA VAL A 245 1.15 16.90 -25.12
C VAL A 245 0.80 17.81 -23.94
N ILE A 246 1.20 19.08 -23.97
CA ILE A 246 0.85 20.07 -22.94
C ILE A 246 -0.67 20.22 -22.82
N LYS A 247 -1.39 20.27 -23.95
CA LYS A 247 -2.85 20.39 -23.97
C LYS A 247 -3.54 19.17 -23.37
N GLU A 248 -3.07 17.96 -23.67
CA GLU A 248 -3.65 16.72 -23.12
C GLU A 248 -3.37 16.58 -21.61
N ILE A 249 -2.17 16.95 -21.13
CA ILE A 249 -1.87 17.00 -19.69
C ILE A 249 -2.83 17.95 -18.97
N LYS A 250 -3.13 19.11 -19.56
CA LYS A 250 -4.07 20.09 -18.98
C LYS A 250 -5.52 19.60 -18.95
N LYS A 251 -5.94 18.72 -19.86
CA LYS A 251 -7.30 18.13 -19.88
C LYS A 251 -7.49 16.98 -18.88
N GLY A 252 -6.39 16.36 -18.44
CA GLY A 252 -6.40 15.22 -17.53
C GLY A 252 -6.48 15.57 -16.04
N LYS A 253 -6.47 16.87 -15.69
CA LYS A 253 -6.74 17.40 -14.35
C LYS A 253 -8.15 17.95 -14.29
#